data_AF-A0A3M3WZF9-F1
#
_entry.id   AF-A0A3M3WZF9-F1
#
_cell.length_a   1.000
_cell.length_b   1.000
_cell.length_c   1.000
_cell.angle_alpha   90.00
_cell.angle_beta   90.00
_cell.angle_gamma   90.00
#
_symmetry.space_group_name_H-M   'P 1'
#
loop_
_entity.id
_entity.type
_entity.pdbx_description
1 polymer ?
#
loop_
_entity_poly.entity_id
_entity_poly.type
_entity_poly.pdbx_seq_one_letter_code
_entity_poly.pdbx_strand_id
1 'polypeptide(L)' 'MHWGVENNIYQFGHRGYVAVKGGARDCPYTYMHDLTAGQYRLPWEGDVVHTDGGSCGFAAPQRDFKPTPSSWKE' A
#
# COMPACT_ATOMS: atom_id res chain seq x y z
N MET A 1 22.20 13.19 -11.23
CA MET A 1 21.24 13.08 -10.10
C MET A 1 21.05 14.48 -9.54
N HIS A 2 19.87 15.08 -9.67
CA HIS A 2 19.68 16.51 -9.38
C HIS A 2 18.39 16.85 -8.62
N TRP A 3 17.54 15.87 -8.31
CA TRP A 3 16.22 16.13 -7.74
C TRP A 3 16.29 16.30 -6.22
N GLY A 4 15.70 17.40 -5.73
CA GLY A 4 15.57 17.74 -4.32
C GLY A 4 14.11 17.71 -3.87
N VAL A 5 13.38 18.80 -4.13
CA VAL A 5 11.98 19.01 -3.67
C VAL A 5 11.00 18.02 -4.31
N GLU A 6 11.25 17.61 -5.54
CA GLU A 6 10.41 16.67 -6.30
C GLU A 6 10.88 15.22 -6.14
N ASN A 7 11.86 14.95 -5.29
CA ASN A 7 12.34 13.60 -5.03
C ASN A 7 11.43 12.87 -4.02
N ASN A 8 10.15 12.72 -4.37
CA ASN A 8 9.11 12.24 -3.47
C ASN A 8 9.40 10.82 -2.96
N ILE A 9 9.95 9.93 -3.78
CA ILE A 9 10.27 8.56 -3.36
C ILE A 9 11.39 8.51 -2.32
N TYR A 10 12.39 9.39 -2.42
CA TYR A 10 13.42 9.51 -1.38
C TYR A 10 12.86 10.11 -0.10
N GLN A 11 12.07 11.18 -0.24
CA GLN A 11 11.42 11.88 0.87
C GLN A 11 10.46 10.98 1.65
N PHE A 12 9.79 10.04 0.97
CA PHE A 12 8.84 9.11 1.57
C PHE A 12 9.45 8.33 2.75
N GLY A 13 10.70 7.89 2.63
CA GLY A 13 11.44 7.18 3.69
C GLY A 13 12.41 8.03 4.52
N HIS A 14 12.55 9.33 4.23
CA HIS A 14 13.48 10.24 4.90
C HIS A 14 12.75 11.51 5.36
N ARG A 15 11.64 11.35 6.07
CA ARG A 15 10.69 12.45 6.31
C ARG A 15 11.33 13.53 7.18
N GLY A 16 11.29 14.78 6.73
CA GLY A 16 11.86 15.91 7.47
C GLY A 16 13.38 15.83 7.66
N TYR A 17 14.13 15.31 6.67
CA TYR A 17 15.60 15.16 6.77
C TYR A 17 16.39 16.48 6.99
N VAL A 18 15.75 17.64 6.81
CA VAL A 18 16.33 18.95 7.15
C VAL A 18 16.33 19.19 8.67
N ALA A 19 15.30 18.71 9.37
CA ALA A 19 15.13 18.88 10.82
C ALA A 19 15.69 17.70 11.63
N VAL A 20 15.64 16.48 11.07
CA VAL A 20 16.14 15.25 11.72
C VAL A 20 17.25 14.67 10.86
N LYS A 21 18.43 14.41 11.44
CA LYS A 21 19.56 13.83 10.71
C LYS A 21 19.16 12.48 10.09
N GLY A 22 19.10 12.43 8.76
CA GLY A 22 18.68 11.24 8.02
C GLY A 22 17.16 11.03 7.92
N GLY A 23 16.36 11.95 8.46
CA GLY A 23 14.89 11.92 8.44
C GLY A 23 14.27 10.88 9.37
N ALA A 24 12.98 11.02 9.63
CA ALA A 24 12.18 9.98 10.26
C ALA A 24 11.94 8.83 9.26
N ARG A 25 12.18 7.61 9.73
CA ARG A 25 12.20 6.36 8.92
C ARG A 25 11.16 5.33 9.37
N ASP A 26 10.35 5.69 10.35
CA ASP A 26 9.18 4.92 10.75
C ASP A 26 8.11 4.94 9.66
N CYS A 27 7.22 3.94 9.66
CA CYS A 27 6.05 3.90 8.80
C CYS A 27 4.81 4.33 9.62
N PRO A 28 4.38 5.60 9.60
CA PRO A 28 3.23 6.06 10.37
C PRO A 28 1.88 5.75 9.68
N TYR A 29 1.92 5.17 8.48
CA TYR A 29 0.77 4.98 7.64
C TYR A 29 0.11 3.64 7.97
N THR A 30 -0.95 3.65 8.78
CA THR A 30 -1.64 2.43 9.26
C THR A 30 -2.01 1.50 8.12
N TYR A 31 -2.50 2.06 7.01
CA TYR A 31 -2.86 1.29 5.83
C TYR A 31 -1.71 0.47 5.25
N MET A 32 -0.45 0.93 5.38
CA MET A 32 0.71 0.17 4.90
C MET A 32 0.98 -1.06 5.77
N HIS A 33 0.85 -0.93 7.09
CA HIS A 33 0.94 -2.07 8.01
C HIS A 33 -0.16 -3.08 7.69
N ASP A 34 -1.40 -2.60 7.56
CA ASP A 34 -2.53 -3.47 7.26
C ASP A 34 -2.36 -4.15 5.89
N LEU A 35 -1.88 -3.43 4.87
CA LEU A 35 -1.57 -4.02 3.56
C LEU A 35 -0.49 -5.11 3.66
N THR A 36 0.61 -4.84 4.39
CA THR A 36 1.69 -5.84 4.56
C THR A 36 1.24 -7.07 5.34
N ALA A 37 0.30 -6.90 6.27
CA ALA A 37 -0.28 -7.98 7.05
C ALA A 37 -1.43 -8.72 6.33
N GLY A 38 -1.88 -8.22 5.16
CA GLY A 38 -3.05 -8.75 4.47
C GLY A 38 -4.38 -8.46 5.20
N GLN A 39 -4.41 -7.41 6.02
CA GLN A 39 -5.55 -7.01 6.86
C GLN A 39 -6.15 -5.66 6.45
N TYR A 40 -5.73 -5.09 5.31
CA TYR A 40 -6.26 -3.82 4.82
C TYR A 40 -7.77 -3.86 4.66
N ARG A 41 -8.45 -2.90 5.29
CA ARG A 41 -9.91 -2.78 5.26
C ARG A 41 -10.32 -1.32 5.47
N LEU A 42 -11.31 -0.87 4.70
CA LEU A 42 -11.89 0.46 4.90
C LEU A 42 -12.91 0.45 6.05
N PRO A 43 -13.07 1.56 6.80
CA PRO A 43 -14.10 1.66 7.83
C PRO A 43 -15.53 1.41 7.31
N TRP A 44 -15.80 1.76 6.06
CA TRP A 44 -17.08 1.58 5.37
C TRP A 44 -17.10 0.38 4.42
N GLU A 45 -16.19 -0.61 4.59
CA GLU A 45 -16.13 -1.80 3.72
C GLU A 45 -17.50 -2.49 3.59
N GLY A 46 -18.30 -2.50 4.67
CA GLY A 46 -19.64 -3.10 4.67
C GLY A 46 -20.69 -2.34 3.86
N ASP A 47 -20.44 -1.07 3.52
CA ASP A 47 -21.34 -0.22 2.74
C ASP A 47 -21.01 -0.26 1.23
N VAL A 48 -19.92 -0.94 0.83
CA VAL A 48 -19.51 -1.06 -0.57
C VAL A 48 -20.48 -1.95 -1.32
N VAL A 49 -21.24 -1.36 -2.25
CA VAL A 49 -22.32 -2.04 -3.00
C VAL A 49 -21.78 -3.03 -4.04
N HIS A 50 -20.62 -2.75 -4.62
CA HIS A 50 -20.02 -3.55 -5.68
C HIS A 50 -18.62 -3.98 -5.29
N THR A 51 -18.48 -5.26 -4.95
CA THR A 51 -17.21 -5.91 -4.60
C THR A 51 -16.78 -6.97 -5.62
N ASP A 52 -17.56 -7.14 -6.69
CA ASP A 52 -17.28 -8.02 -7.82
C ASP A 52 -17.83 -7.45 -9.14
N GLY A 53 -17.74 -8.22 -10.23
CA GLY A 53 -18.20 -7.82 -11.56
C GLY A 53 -19.69 -8.05 -11.86
N GLY A 54 -20.51 -8.44 -10.88
CA GLY A 54 -21.90 -8.84 -11.10
C GLY A 54 -22.77 -7.73 -11.70
N SER A 55 -22.53 -6.47 -11.33
CA SER A 55 -23.24 -5.30 -11.90
C SER A 55 -23.00 -5.10 -13.39
N CYS A 56 -21.94 -5.70 -13.93
CA CYS A 56 -21.57 -5.68 -15.35
C CYS A 56 -21.83 -7.02 -16.06
N GLY A 57 -22.60 -7.94 -15.45
CA GLY A 57 -22.97 -9.23 -16.05
C GLY A 57 -21.90 -10.32 -15.98
N PHE A 58 -20.83 -10.13 -15.21
CA PHE A 58 -19.82 -11.17 -14.99
C PHE A 58 -20.25 -12.14 -13.88
N ALA A 59 -19.90 -13.42 -14.03
CA ALA A 59 -20.10 -14.41 -12.97
C ALA A 59 -19.13 -14.17 -11.80
N ALA A 60 -19.54 -14.57 -10.59
CA ALA A 60 -18.73 -14.44 -9.39
C ALA A 60 -17.39 -15.21 -9.53
N PRO A 61 -16.25 -14.60 -9.12
CA PRO A 61 -14.95 -15.23 -9.24
C PRO A 61 -14.86 -16.49 -8.36
N GLN A 62 -14.26 -17.56 -8.89
CA GLN A 62 -14.13 -18.85 -8.20
C GLN A 62 -12.69 -19.13 -7.72
N ARG A 63 -11.73 -18.30 -8.12
CA ARG A 63 -10.30 -18.54 -7.87
C ARG A 63 -9.80 -17.63 -6.75
N ASP A 64 -9.30 -18.26 -5.69
CA ASP A 64 -8.56 -17.55 -4.65
C ASP A 64 -7.22 -17.02 -5.15
N PHE A 65 -6.82 -15.86 -4.63
CA PHE A 65 -5.49 -15.34 -4.85
C PHE A 65 -4.45 -16.25 -4.19
N LYS A 66 -3.43 -16.65 -4.96
CA LYS A 66 -2.27 -17.40 -4.47
C LYS A 66 -1.03 -16.53 -4.68
N PRO A 67 -0.49 -15.88 -3.64
CA PRO A 67 0.71 -15.08 -3.79
C PRO A 67 1.87 -15.96 -4.23
N THR A 68 2.56 -15.55 -5.30
CA THR A 68 3.86 -16.13 -5.62
C THR A 68 4.85 -15.61 -4.56
N PRO A 69 5.61 -16.49 -3.88
CA PRO A 69 6.67 -16.03 -2.99
C PRO A 69 7.60 -15.08 -3.73
N SER A 70 7.92 -13.96 -3.10
CA SER A 70 8.90 -13.02 -3.63
C SER A 70 10.21 -13.75 -3.91
N SER A 71 10.72 -13.66 -5.15
CA SER A 71 12.03 -14.17 -5.52
C SER A 71 13.16 -13.20 -5.16
N TRP A 72 12.83 -12.03 -4.62
CA TRP A 72 13.80 -11.07 -4.13
C TRP A 72 14.55 -11.67 -2.94
N LYS A 73 15.84 -11.92 -3.13
CA LYS A 73 16.78 -12.25 -2.07
C LYS A 73 17.40 -10.96 -1.54
N GLU A 74 17.53 -10.88 -0.22
CA GLU A 74 18.35 -9.88 0.48
C GLU A 74 19.80 -9.89 -0.03
#